data_AF-I3ED06-F1
#
_entry.id   AF-I3ED06-F1
#
_cell.length_a   1.000
_cell.length_b   1.000
_cell.length_c   1.000
_cell.angle_alpha   90.00
_cell.angle_beta   90.00
_cell.angle_gamma   90.00
#
_symmetry.space_group_name_H-M   'P 1'
#
loop_
_entity.id
_entity.type
_entity.pdbx_description
1 polymer ?
#
loop_
_entity_poly.entity_id
_entity_poly.type
_entity_poly.pdbx_seq_one_letter_code
_entity_poly.pdbx_strand_id
1 'polypeptide(L)'
;MKNILFFMEGYIDEEILKAELQKEFSEKEGRISRGDIDKIYKIVMDINRTTPIFKDLPESLTNLAYNIFYTQIYSRNIECVYNEDTTISKINSSITQISEIIDMIKEEAETLDSKSKKQAFYKLIRDNHMIIAQVYRYRKNFYDSSINILCKKAGISELDEEITSKDAIVKILELTESGECSRLQRVLNILMKHDDNLTTTDKNGEEQSNICDL
;
A
#
# COMPACT_ATOMS: atom_id res chain seq x y z
N MET A 1 14.18 27.15 -20.85
CA MET A 1 14.74 26.37 -19.73
C MET A 1 14.60 24.90 -20.08
N LYS A 2 15.69 24.13 -20.09
CA LYS A 2 15.58 22.67 -20.19
C LYS A 2 15.02 22.18 -18.86
N ASN A 3 13.77 21.72 -18.84
CA ASN A 3 13.27 20.90 -17.73
C ASN A 3 14.10 19.62 -17.76
N ILE A 4 15.06 19.51 -16.84
CA ILE A 4 15.71 18.22 -16.58
C ILE A 4 14.64 17.40 -15.86
N LEU A 5 14.00 16.51 -16.61
CA LEU A 5 13.09 15.55 -16.04
C LEU A 5 13.94 14.56 -15.25
N PHE A 6 13.87 14.63 -13.92
CA PHE A 6 14.40 13.58 -13.07
C PHE A 6 13.40 12.42 -13.14
N PHE A 7 13.79 11.39 -13.88
CA PHE A 7 13.12 10.10 -13.86
C PHE A 7 13.27 9.50 -12.48
N MET A 8 12.16 9.02 -11.92
CA MET A 8 12.17 8.33 -10.65
C MET A 8 12.74 6.93 -10.89
N GLU A 9 13.68 6.51 -10.06
CA GLU A 9 14.17 5.14 -10.06
C GLU A 9 13.83 4.53 -8.69
N GLY A 10 12.81 3.68 -8.66
CA GLY A 10 12.54 2.87 -7.49
C GLY A 10 13.63 1.80 -7.31
N TYR A 11 14.00 1.51 -6.06
CA TYR A 11 15.08 0.57 -5.75
C TYR A 11 14.76 -0.27 -4.53
N ILE A 12 15.04 -1.56 -4.60
CA ILE A 12 15.05 -2.47 -3.45
C ILE A 12 16.39 -3.20 -3.43
N ASP A 13 16.98 -3.37 -2.24
CA ASP A 13 18.23 -4.12 -2.09
C ASP A 13 17.96 -5.61 -2.36
N GLU A 14 18.42 -6.10 -3.50
CA GLU A 14 18.18 -7.46 -3.96
C GLU A 14 18.85 -8.50 -3.06
N GLU A 15 20.01 -8.21 -2.50
CA GLU A 15 20.72 -9.15 -1.61
C GLU A 15 19.98 -9.32 -0.29
N ILE A 16 19.48 -8.21 0.28
CA ILE A 16 18.64 -8.25 1.49
C ILE A 16 17.32 -8.96 1.20
N LEU A 17 16.67 -8.62 0.08
CA LEU A 17 15.40 -9.25 -0.34
C LEU A 17 15.58 -10.76 -0.51
N LYS A 18 16.66 -11.17 -1.18
CA LYS A 18 17.00 -12.58 -1.38
C LYS A 18 17.20 -13.29 -0.05
N ALA A 19 18.00 -12.72 0.85
CA ALA A 19 18.28 -13.33 2.15
C ALA A 19 17.00 -13.55 3.00
N GLU A 20 16.11 -12.56 3.04
CA GLU A 20 14.85 -12.68 3.80
C GLU A 20 13.85 -13.64 3.14
N LEU A 21 13.76 -13.68 1.80
CA LEU A 21 12.95 -14.67 1.09
C LEU A 21 13.47 -16.09 1.32
N GLN A 22 14.78 -16.32 1.23
CA GLN A 22 15.43 -17.60 1.50
C GLN A 22 15.10 -18.10 2.90
N LYS A 23 15.19 -17.21 3.90
CA LYS A 23 14.90 -17.53 5.29
C LYS A 23 13.43 -17.90 5.48
N GLU A 24 12.51 -17.11 4.94
CA GLU A 24 11.07 -17.30 5.13
C GLU A 24 10.49 -18.49 4.33
N PHE A 25 11.09 -18.81 3.18
CA PHE A 25 10.59 -19.80 2.23
C PHE A 25 11.59 -20.94 1.96
N SER A 26 12.56 -21.18 2.85
CA SER A 26 13.59 -22.23 2.72
C SER A 26 13.02 -23.62 2.43
N GLU A 27 11.87 -23.95 3.04
CA GLU A 27 11.18 -25.24 2.87
C GLU A 27 9.93 -25.13 1.98
N LYS A 28 9.74 -23.99 1.30
CA LYS A 28 8.53 -23.76 0.51
C LYS A 28 8.57 -24.57 -0.77
N GLU A 29 7.68 -25.56 -0.82
CA GLU A 29 7.33 -26.26 -2.06
C GLU A 29 5.94 -25.87 -2.56
N GLY A 30 5.75 -25.92 -3.88
CA GLY A 30 4.45 -25.70 -4.51
C GLY A 30 4.08 -24.23 -4.72
N ARG A 31 2.77 -23.96 -4.76
CA ARG A 31 2.24 -22.65 -5.16
C ARG A 31 2.22 -21.65 -4.00
N ILE A 32 2.44 -20.38 -4.34
CA ILE A 32 2.27 -19.24 -3.46
C ILE A 32 0.78 -19.10 -3.16
N SER A 33 0.44 -19.23 -1.89
CA SER A 33 -0.90 -19.01 -1.34
C SER A 33 -1.07 -17.57 -0.86
N ARG A 34 -2.28 -17.21 -0.42
CA ARG A 34 -2.55 -15.88 0.13
C ARG A 34 -1.70 -15.57 1.36
N GLY A 35 -1.50 -16.53 2.27
CA GLY A 35 -0.66 -16.34 3.45
C GLY A 35 0.82 -16.17 3.10
N ASP A 36 1.29 -16.76 2.00
CA ASP A 36 2.64 -16.53 1.50
C ASP A 36 2.81 -15.11 0.94
N ILE A 37 1.78 -14.56 0.29
CA ILE A 37 1.79 -13.15 -0.15
C ILE A 37 1.89 -12.20 1.04
N ASP A 38 1.17 -12.47 2.14
CA ASP A 38 1.23 -11.65 3.35
C ASP A 38 2.67 -11.61 3.92
N LYS A 39 3.39 -12.74 3.88
CA LYS A 39 4.81 -12.82 4.24
C LYS A 39 5.72 -12.02 3.30
N ILE A 40 5.49 -12.09 1.99
CA ILE A 40 6.23 -11.27 1.01
C ILE A 40 5.99 -9.78 1.26
N TYR A 41 4.75 -9.38 1.56
CA TYR A 41 4.45 -7.99 1.93
C TYR A 41 5.25 -7.55 3.14
N LYS A 42 5.31 -8.37 4.18
CA LYS A 42 6.09 -8.08 5.39
C LYS A 42 7.56 -7.85 5.07
N ILE A 43 8.19 -8.77 4.33
CA ILE A 43 9.61 -8.65 3.94
C ILE A 43 9.85 -7.34 3.19
N VAL A 44 9.01 -7.03 2.20
CA VAL A 44 9.11 -5.81 1.40
C VAL A 44 8.92 -4.56 2.27
N MET A 45 7.96 -4.57 3.19
CA MET A 45 7.71 -3.48 4.13
C MET A 45 8.89 -3.25 5.08
N ASP A 46 9.49 -4.32 5.61
CA ASP A 46 10.62 -4.22 6.53
C ASP A 46 11.87 -3.65 5.83
N ILE A 47 12.11 -4.05 4.58
CA ILE A 47 13.15 -3.43 3.75
C ILE A 47 12.83 -1.96 3.50
N ASN A 48 11.58 -1.64 3.14
CA ASN A 48 11.12 -0.29 2.86
C ASN A 48 11.26 0.66 4.06
N ARG A 49 10.99 0.19 5.27
CA ARG A 49 11.15 0.95 6.53
C ARG A 49 12.60 1.39 6.75
N THR A 50 13.55 0.57 6.32
CA THR A 50 14.99 0.87 6.45
C THR A 50 15.47 1.75 5.31
N THR A 51 15.10 1.40 4.07
CA THR A 51 15.44 2.15 2.86
C THR A 51 14.19 2.28 1.99
N PRO A 52 13.60 3.49 1.91
CA PRO A 52 12.39 3.68 1.12
C PRO A 52 12.59 3.28 -0.34
N ILE A 53 11.67 2.47 -0.88
CA ILE A 53 11.77 1.93 -2.24
C ILE A 53 11.55 3.04 -3.28
N PHE A 54 10.50 3.84 -3.07
CA PHE A 54 10.17 5.00 -3.88
C PHE A 54 10.57 6.27 -3.14
N LYS A 55 11.57 7.00 -3.66
CA LYS A 55 12.13 8.22 -3.04
C LYS A 55 11.76 9.48 -3.82
N ASP A 56 11.88 10.63 -3.16
CA ASP A 56 11.73 11.97 -3.75
C ASP A 56 10.37 12.24 -4.44
N LEU A 57 9.33 11.57 -3.96
CA LEU A 57 7.96 11.75 -4.42
C LEU A 57 7.16 12.67 -3.49
N PRO A 58 6.26 13.51 -4.04
CA PRO A 58 5.17 14.09 -3.26
C PRO A 58 4.36 12.96 -2.59
N GLU A 59 3.94 13.18 -1.34
CA GLU A 59 3.19 12.18 -0.53
C GLU A 59 2.05 11.50 -1.30
N SER A 60 1.31 12.25 -2.12
CA SER A 60 0.22 11.69 -2.93
C SER A 60 0.67 10.66 -3.96
N LEU A 61 1.85 10.85 -4.57
CA LEU A 61 2.42 9.91 -5.53
C LEU A 61 3.11 8.74 -4.83
N THR A 62 3.70 8.96 -3.67
CA THR A 62 4.26 7.89 -2.81
C THR A 62 3.19 6.87 -2.46
N ASN A 63 2.03 7.32 -1.96
CA ASN A 63 0.94 6.41 -1.57
C ASN A 63 0.38 5.65 -2.78
N LEU A 64 0.26 6.32 -3.93
CA LEU A 64 -0.16 5.66 -5.17
C LEU A 64 0.83 4.59 -5.60
N ALA A 65 2.12 4.87 -5.55
CA ALA A 65 3.18 3.93 -5.93
C ALA A 65 3.10 2.66 -5.07
N TYR A 66 3.01 2.78 -3.75
CA TYR A 66 2.88 1.62 -2.85
C TYR A 66 1.56 0.87 -3.04
N ASN A 67 0.44 1.56 -3.27
CA ASN A 67 -0.84 0.91 -3.55
C ASN A 67 -0.79 0.06 -4.83
N ILE A 68 -0.19 0.58 -5.90
CA ILE A 68 0.02 -0.18 -7.13
C ILE A 68 1.00 -1.32 -6.88
N PHE A 69 2.06 -1.09 -6.11
CA PHE A 69 3.07 -2.09 -5.80
C PHE A 69 2.49 -3.29 -5.07
N TYR A 70 1.71 -3.07 -4.02
CA TYR A 70 1.06 -4.15 -3.28
C TYR A 70 0.09 -4.95 -4.18
N THR A 71 -0.64 -4.26 -5.05
CA THR A 71 -1.51 -4.90 -6.06
C THR A 71 -0.73 -5.79 -7.02
N GLN A 72 0.44 -5.33 -7.48
CA GLN A 72 1.27 -6.09 -8.40
C GLN A 72 1.96 -7.28 -7.74
N ILE A 73 2.47 -7.14 -6.51
CA ILE A 73 3.03 -8.26 -5.74
C ILE A 73 2.00 -9.38 -5.63
N TYR A 74 0.76 -9.07 -5.25
CA TYR A 74 -0.30 -10.08 -5.17
C TYR A 74 -0.55 -10.73 -6.53
N SER A 75 -0.93 -9.93 -7.51
CA SER A 75 -1.42 -10.42 -8.81
C SER A 75 -0.36 -11.19 -9.61
N ARG A 76 0.92 -10.85 -9.47
CA ARG A 76 2.01 -11.50 -10.22
C ARG A 76 2.53 -12.75 -9.54
N ASN A 77 2.35 -12.91 -8.23
CA ASN A 77 2.93 -14.02 -7.48
C ASN A 77 1.90 -15.06 -7.01
N ILE A 78 0.65 -14.67 -6.74
CA ILE A 78 -0.38 -15.60 -6.28
C ILE A 78 -0.54 -16.78 -7.25
N GLU A 79 -0.73 -17.99 -6.71
CA GLU A 79 -0.92 -19.24 -7.47
C GLU A 79 0.27 -19.66 -8.36
N CYS A 80 1.37 -18.89 -8.39
CA CYS A 80 2.59 -19.29 -9.07
C CYS A 80 3.37 -20.29 -8.22
N VAL A 81 4.05 -21.24 -8.86
CA VAL A 81 5.03 -22.09 -8.15
C VAL A 81 6.12 -21.18 -7.60
N TYR A 82 6.42 -21.32 -6.30
CA TYR A 82 7.45 -20.52 -5.67
C TYR A 82 8.81 -20.81 -6.30
N ASN A 83 9.46 -19.74 -6.70
CA ASN A 83 10.86 -19.72 -7.09
C ASN A 83 11.39 -18.36 -6.68
N GLU A 84 12.47 -18.37 -5.90
CA GLU A 84 13.04 -17.16 -5.31
C GLU A 84 13.42 -16.13 -6.37
N ASP A 85 14.28 -16.51 -7.32
CA ASP A 85 14.76 -15.60 -8.38
C ASP A 85 13.60 -15.05 -9.22
N THR A 86 12.58 -15.88 -9.49
CA THR A 86 11.36 -15.44 -10.20
C THR A 86 10.55 -14.45 -9.38
N THR A 87 10.45 -14.66 -8.07
CA THR A 87 9.72 -13.76 -7.15
C THR A 87 10.44 -12.41 -7.06
N ILE A 88 11.76 -12.42 -6.90
CA ILE A 88 12.62 -11.23 -6.92
C ILE A 88 12.45 -10.47 -8.25
N SER A 89 12.55 -11.17 -9.39
CA SER A 89 12.37 -10.58 -10.71
C SER A 89 10.99 -9.93 -10.89
N LYS A 90 9.92 -10.56 -10.38
CA LYS A 90 8.56 -9.98 -10.40
C LYS A 90 8.45 -8.74 -9.53
N ILE A 91 9.10 -8.70 -8.37
CA ILE A 91 9.16 -7.54 -7.49
C ILE A 91 9.92 -6.39 -8.17
N ASN A 92 11.12 -6.64 -8.69
CA ASN A 92 11.94 -5.63 -9.38
C ASN A 92 11.22 -5.07 -10.61
N SER A 93 10.66 -5.93 -11.46
CA SER A 93 9.87 -5.47 -12.62
C SER A 93 8.61 -4.71 -12.24
N SER A 94 8.05 -4.95 -11.05
CA SER A 94 6.95 -4.14 -10.52
C SER A 94 7.42 -2.74 -10.13
N ILE A 95 8.57 -2.64 -9.45
CA ILE A 95 9.18 -1.35 -9.09
C ILE A 95 9.50 -0.53 -10.34
N THR A 96 10.10 -1.15 -11.37
CA THR A 96 10.40 -0.48 -12.65
C THR A 96 9.13 0.03 -13.32
N GLN A 97 8.10 -0.82 -13.47
CA GLN A 97 6.85 -0.41 -14.12
C GLN A 97 6.14 0.73 -13.37
N ILE A 98 6.15 0.69 -12.04
CA ILE A 98 5.56 1.76 -11.22
C ILE A 98 6.33 3.06 -11.41
N SER A 99 7.66 2.97 -11.56
CA SER A 99 8.49 4.13 -11.82
C SER A 99 8.12 4.82 -13.14
N GLU A 100 7.94 4.04 -14.20
CA GLU A 100 7.46 4.53 -15.49
C GLU A 100 6.08 5.19 -15.38
N ILE A 101 5.15 4.57 -14.63
CA ILE A 101 3.81 5.13 -14.41
C ILE A 101 3.86 6.46 -13.69
N ILE A 102 4.67 6.56 -12.62
CA ILE A 102 4.80 7.80 -11.84
C ILE A 102 5.46 8.90 -12.65
N ASP A 103 6.45 8.58 -13.48
CA ASP A 103 7.07 9.56 -14.36
C ASP A 103 6.10 10.06 -15.43
N MET A 104 5.31 9.19 -16.06
CA MET A 104 4.23 9.64 -16.96
C MET A 104 3.26 10.58 -16.25
N ILE A 105 2.85 10.28 -15.00
CA ILE A 105 1.97 11.17 -14.23
C ILE A 105 2.64 12.52 -13.96
N LYS A 106 3.96 12.54 -13.67
CA LYS A 106 4.72 13.78 -13.46
C LYS A 106 4.82 14.58 -14.75
N GLU A 107 5.10 13.95 -15.88
CA GLU A 107 5.14 14.59 -17.20
C GLU A 107 3.80 15.24 -17.56
N GLU A 108 2.69 14.52 -17.39
CA GLU A 108 1.36 15.06 -17.63
C GLU A 108 1.05 16.24 -16.71
N ALA A 109 1.47 16.18 -15.44
CA ALA A 109 1.30 17.29 -14.52
C ALA A 109 2.11 18.53 -14.93
N GLU A 110 3.26 18.37 -15.59
CA GLU A 110 4.07 19.51 -16.07
C GLU A 110 3.35 20.33 -17.15
N THR A 111 2.33 19.78 -17.81
CA THR A 111 1.46 20.53 -18.74
C THR A 111 0.55 21.54 -18.03
N LEU A 112 0.43 21.47 -16.70
CA LEU A 112 -0.44 22.33 -15.92
C LEU A 112 0.29 23.60 -15.45
N ASP A 113 -0.31 24.77 -15.74
CA ASP A 113 0.33 26.08 -15.54
C ASP A 113 0.58 26.51 -14.09
N SER A 114 0.04 25.78 -13.10
CA SER A 114 0.15 26.19 -11.70
C SER A 114 0.39 25.04 -10.74
N LYS A 115 1.17 25.31 -9.69
CA LYS A 115 1.44 24.37 -8.60
C LYS A 115 0.15 23.83 -7.95
N SER A 116 -0.87 24.69 -7.81
CA SER A 116 -2.17 24.29 -7.27
C SER A 116 -2.90 23.27 -8.16
N LYS A 117 -2.87 23.45 -9.50
CA LYS A 117 -3.43 22.49 -10.46
C LYS A 117 -2.68 21.16 -10.41
N LYS A 118 -1.35 21.18 -10.35
CA LYS A 118 -0.51 19.96 -10.21
C LYS A 118 -0.84 19.18 -8.93
N GLN A 119 -0.95 19.87 -7.80
CA GLN A 119 -1.34 19.25 -6.54
C GLN A 119 -2.76 18.67 -6.58
N ALA A 120 -3.73 19.38 -7.18
CA ALA A 120 -5.08 18.87 -7.36
C ALA A 120 -5.10 17.63 -8.27
N PHE A 121 -4.32 17.64 -9.34
CA PHE A 121 -4.16 16.51 -10.25
C PHE A 121 -3.60 15.28 -9.53
N TYR A 122 -2.52 15.42 -8.76
CA TYR A 122 -1.97 14.30 -7.99
C TYR A 122 -2.94 13.77 -6.94
N LYS A 123 -3.74 14.64 -6.29
CA LYS A 123 -4.81 14.19 -5.38
C LYS A 123 -5.86 13.36 -6.11
N LEU A 124 -6.31 13.81 -7.27
CA LEU A 124 -7.29 13.09 -8.09
C LEU A 124 -6.79 11.70 -8.50
N ILE A 125 -5.53 11.61 -8.91
CA ILE A 125 -4.91 10.34 -9.33
C ILE A 125 -4.66 9.42 -8.12
N ARG A 126 -4.23 9.97 -6.98
CA ARG A 126 -4.10 9.24 -5.71
C ARG A 126 -5.45 8.69 -5.23
N ASP A 127 -6.50 9.50 -5.29
CA ASP A 127 -7.84 9.17 -4.80
C ASP A 127 -8.60 8.26 -5.78
N ASN A 128 -7.88 7.55 -6.65
CA ASN A 128 -8.47 6.52 -7.50
C ASN A 128 -9.00 5.37 -6.63
N HIS A 129 -10.28 5.46 -6.31
CA HIS A 129 -10.98 4.53 -5.43
C HIS A 129 -10.90 3.07 -5.92
N MET A 130 -10.74 2.84 -7.22
CA MET A 130 -10.61 1.48 -7.77
C MET A 130 -9.29 0.83 -7.35
N ILE A 131 -8.18 1.57 -7.41
CA ILE A 131 -6.87 1.06 -6.94
C ILE A 131 -6.94 0.78 -5.44
N ILE A 132 -7.49 1.73 -4.67
CA ILE A 132 -7.58 1.61 -3.22
C ILE A 132 -8.46 0.42 -2.80
N ALA A 133 -9.62 0.24 -3.44
CA ALA A 133 -10.51 -0.90 -3.18
C ALA A 133 -9.82 -2.25 -3.47
N GLN A 134 -8.99 -2.31 -4.52
CA GLN A 134 -8.24 -3.52 -4.85
C GLN A 134 -7.15 -3.81 -3.81
N VAL A 135 -6.42 -2.80 -3.36
CA VAL A 135 -5.43 -2.97 -2.27
C VAL A 135 -6.10 -3.48 -1.00
N TYR A 136 -7.22 -2.87 -0.60
CA TYR A 136 -8.00 -3.36 0.54
C TYR A 136 -8.43 -4.82 0.35
N ARG A 137 -8.90 -5.20 -0.84
CA ARG A 137 -9.29 -6.58 -1.14
C ARG A 137 -8.13 -7.56 -0.95
N TYR A 138 -6.93 -7.21 -1.43
CA TYR A 138 -5.76 -8.08 -1.32
C TYR A 138 -5.24 -8.16 0.10
N ARG A 139 -5.13 -7.03 0.80
CA ARG A 139 -4.66 -6.91 2.18
C ARG A 139 -5.79 -6.92 3.22
N LYS A 140 -6.94 -7.54 2.89
CA LYS A 140 -8.15 -7.51 3.73
C LYS A 140 -7.87 -7.91 5.18
N ASN A 141 -7.19 -9.03 5.39
CA ASN A 141 -6.93 -9.56 6.73
C ASN A 141 -6.12 -8.57 7.60
N PHE A 142 -5.12 -7.92 6.99
CA PHE A 142 -4.30 -6.91 7.64
C PHE A 142 -5.14 -5.68 8.04
N TYR A 143 -5.94 -5.16 7.11
CA TYR A 143 -6.77 -3.98 7.41
C TYR A 143 -7.90 -4.30 8.38
N ASP A 144 -8.57 -5.45 8.26
CA ASP A 144 -9.62 -5.86 9.19
C ASP A 144 -9.06 -6.02 10.61
N SER A 145 -7.88 -6.64 10.76
CA SER A 145 -7.19 -6.72 12.05
C SER A 145 -6.87 -5.34 12.62
N SER A 146 -6.33 -4.44 11.79
CA SER A 146 -6.00 -3.06 12.19
C SER A 146 -7.25 -2.28 12.62
N ILE A 147 -8.36 -2.45 11.89
CA ILE A 147 -9.67 -1.84 12.20
C ILE A 147 -10.23 -2.39 13.52
N ASN A 148 -10.17 -3.71 13.74
CA ASN A 148 -10.67 -4.31 14.98
C ASN A 148 -9.90 -3.80 16.20
N ILE A 149 -8.58 -3.63 16.08
CA ILE A 149 -7.75 -3.02 17.13
C ILE A 149 -8.18 -1.57 17.41
N LEU A 150 -8.47 -0.79 16.36
CA LEU A 150 -9.01 0.58 16.50
C LEU A 150 -10.37 0.58 17.21
N CYS A 151 -11.30 -0.27 16.78
CA CYS A 151 -12.63 -0.38 17.36
C CYS A 151 -12.56 -0.70 18.86
N LYS A 152 -11.78 -1.72 19.23
CA LYS A 152 -11.58 -2.12 20.63
C LYS A 152 -11.06 -0.97 21.48
N LYS A 153 -10.10 -0.17 20.98
CA LYS A 153 -9.58 1.00 21.69
C LYS A 153 -10.60 2.11 21.85
N ALA A 154 -11.42 2.34 20.83
CA ALA A 154 -12.48 3.33 20.87
C ALA A 154 -13.71 2.87 21.71
N GLY A 155 -13.69 1.67 22.28
CA GLY A 155 -14.84 1.08 22.96
C GLY A 155 -16.00 0.77 22.02
N ILE A 156 -15.71 0.67 20.71
CA ILE A 156 -16.66 0.32 19.66
C ILE A 156 -16.59 -1.20 19.48
N SER A 157 -17.75 -1.86 19.43
CA SER A 157 -17.81 -3.29 19.10
C SER A 157 -17.17 -3.55 17.74
N GLU A 158 -16.53 -4.72 17.60
CA GLU A 158 -16.13 -5.21 16.28
C GLU A 158 -17.36 -5.21 15.35
N LEU A 159 -17.13 -4.99 14.05
CA LEU A 159 -18.20 -4.90 13.05
C LEU A 159 -18.80 -6.30 12.82
N ASP A 160 -19.63 -6.74 13.77
CA ASP A 160 -20.33 -8.02 13.73
C ASP A 160 -21.68 -7.83 12.99
N GLU A 161 -21.60 -7.98 11.67
CA GLU A 161 -22.63 -8.41 10.72
C GLU A 161 -24.01 -7.71 10.59
N GLU A 162 -24.38 -6.68 11.36
CA GLU A 162 -25.74 -6.08 11.25
C GLU A 162 -25.90 -4.86 10.33
N ILE A 163 -24.94 -4.61 9.43
CA ILE A 163 -25.08 -3.57 8.40
C ILE A 163 -25.20 -4.24 7.03
N THR A 164 -26.31 -3.98 6.34
CA THR A 164 -26.42 -4.40 4.95
C THR A 164 -25.37 -3.67 4.11
N SER A 165 -24.90 -4.28 3.02
CA SER A 165 -23.97 -3.62 2.10
C SER A 165 -24.47 -2.24 1.62
N LYS A 166 -25.79 -2.07 1.51
CA LYS A 166 -26.44 -0.80 1.17
C LYS A 166 -26.28 0.23 2.29
N ASP A 167 -26.54 -0.15 3.54
CA ASP A 167 -26.40 0.74 4.69
C ASP A 167 -24.93 1.12 4.92
N ALA A 168 -24.00 0.20 4.68
CA ALA A 168 -22.56 0.47 4.70
C ALA A 168 -22.21 1.53 3.67
N ILE A 169 -22.63 1.35 2.42
CA ILE A 169 -22.35 2.27 1.31
C ILE A 169 -22.92 3.66 1.60
N VAL A 170 -24.14 3.77 2.09
CA VAL A 170 -24.73 5.07 2.46
C VAL A 170 -23.89 5.74 3.55
N LYS A 171 -23.55 5.02 4.62
CA LYS A 171 -22.79 5.57 5.74
C LYS A 171 -21.36 5.98 5.40
N ILE A 172 -20.67 5.24 4.51
CA ILE A 172 -19.31 5.60 4.08
C ILE A 172 -19.31 6.73 3.03
N LEU A 173 -20.38 6.89 2.26
CA LEU A 173 -20.51 8.00 1.31
C LEU A 173 -20.97 9.31 1.98
N GLU A 174 -21.55 9.26 3.19
CA GLU A 174 -21.86 10.45 3.98
C GLU A 174 -20.62 11.34 4.19
N LEU A 175 -20.85 12.64 4.25
CA LEU A 175 -19.81 13.60 4.57
C LEU A 175 -19.34 13.43 6.02
N THR A 176 -18.07 13.75 6.23
CA THR A 176 -17.48 13.96 7.56
C THR A 176 -18.13 15.15 8.26
N GLU A 177 -17.95 15.28 9.58
CA GLU A 177 -18.51 16.39 10.36
C GLU A 177 -18.08 17.77 9.85
N SER A 178 -16.88 17.89 9.28
CA SER A 178 -16.40 19.13 8.66
C SER A 178 -17.01 19.42 7.29
N GLY A 179 -17.68 18.44 6.66
CA GLY A 179 -18.22 18.54 5.31
C GLY A 179 -17.19 18.49 4.19
N GLU A 180 -15.89 18.39 4.51
CA GLU A 180 -14.80 18.57 3.54
C GLU A 180 -14.58 17.34 2.64
N CYS A 181 -14.91 16.14 3.15
CA CYS A 181 -14.77 14.89 2.41
C CYS A 181 -15.78 13.85 2.90
N SER A 182 -16.00 12.80 2.10
CA SER A 182 -16.77 11.62 2.53
C SER A 182 -16.04 10.85 3.63
N ARG A 183 -16.78 10.12 4.46
CA ARG A 183 -16.19 9.23 5.48
C ARG A 183 -15.31 8.16 4.85
N LEU A 184 -15.68 7.65 3.68
CA LEU A 184 -14.85 6.75 2.88
C LEU A 184 -13.51 7.41 2.56
N GLN A 185 -13.52 8.61 1.97
CA GLN A 185 -12.29 9.33 1.63
C GLN A 185 -11.41 9.54 2.88
N ARG A 186 -12.01 9.87 4.03
CA ARG A 186 -11.27 10.06 5.28
C ARG A 186 -10.63 8.77 5.78
N VAL A 187 -11.37 7.66 5.83
CA VAL A 187 -10.84 6.36 6.25
C VAL A 187 -9.71 5.93 5.32
N LEU A 188 -9.90 6.07 4.01
CA LEU A 188 -8.87 5.74 3.02
C LEU A 188 -7.62 6.62 3.19
N ASN A 189 -7.77 7.92 3.42
CA ASN A 189 -6.65 8.82 3.69
C ASN A 189 -5.85 8.40 4.93
N ILE A 190 -6.55 8.01 6.01
CA ILE A 190 -5.90 7.55 7.25
C ILE A 190 -5.13 6.26 7.01
N LEU A 191 -5.78 5.26 6.38
CA LEU A 191 -5.14 3.98 6.07
C LEU A 191 -3.90 4.18 5.19
N MET A 192 -3.98 4.99 4.13
CA MET A 192 -2.84 5.27 3.26
C MET A 192 -1.71 6.03 3.96
N LYS A 193 -2.03 7.03 4.78
CA LYS A 193 -1.02 7.86 5.45
C LYS A 193 -0.24 7.06 6.50
N HIS A 194 -0.90 6.08 7.11
CA HIS A 194 -0.34 5.36 8.24
C HIS A 194 0.01 3.90 7.92
N ASP A 195 -0.29 3.35 6.74
CA ASP A 195 -0.15 1.91 6.39
C ASP A 195 1.14 1.28 6.92
N ASP A 196 2.29 1.85 6.56
CA ASP A 196 3.61 1.35 6.98
C ASP A 196 3.86 1.47 8.49
N ASN A 197 3.17 2.40 9.14
CA ASN A 197 3.17 2.66 10.58
C ASN A 197 2.05 1.93 11.33
N LEU A 198 1.12 1.23 10.65
CA LEU A 198 0.01 0.54 11.31
C LEU A 198 0.46 -0.74 12.01
N THR A 199 1.68 -1.21 11.78
CA THR A 199 2.26 -2.40 12.41
C THR A 199 3.61 -2.11 13.06
N THR A 200 3.78 -2.54 14.31
CA THR A 200 5.08 -2.79 14.94
C THR A 200 5.30 -4.28 15.08
N THR A 201 6.56 -4.67 15.15
CA THR A 201 6.92 -6.01 15.60
C THR A 201 7.27 -5.92 17.08
N ASP A 202 6.64 -6.74 17.91
CA ASP A 202 6.99 -6.82 19.32
C ASP A 202 8.35 -7.54 19.53
N LYS A 203 8.76 -7.68 20.78
CA LYS A 203 10.04 -8.28 21.17
C LYS A 203 10.17 -9.76 20.78
N ASN A 204 9.05 -10.42 20.50
CA ASN A 204 8.96 -11.83 20.14
C ASN A 204 8.83 -12.03 18.63
N GLY A 205 8.81 -10.95 17.83
CA GLY A 205 8.60 -11.06 16.39
C GLY A 205 7.12 -11.04 15.98
N GLU A 206 6.19 -10.91 16.93
CA GLU A 206 4.76 -10.89 16.64
C GLU A 206 4.30 -9.50 16.21
N GLU A 207 3.47 -9.44 15.17
CA GLU A 207 2.89 -8.19 14.68
C GLU A 207 1.83 -7.67 15.66
N GLN A 208 2.04 -6.44 16.10
CA GLN A 208 1.11 -5.66 16.89
C GLN A 208 0.76 -4.40 16.09
N SER A 209 -0.46 -3.89 16.20
CA SER A 209 -0.76 -2.63 15.55
C SER A 209 -0.14 -1.46 16.31
N ASN A 210 0.62 -0.58 15.64
CA ASN A 210 1.21 0.62 16.27
C ASN A 210 0.24 1.78 16.47
N ILE A 211 -1.05 1.53 16.31
CA ILE A 211 -2.10 2.52 16.51
C ILE A 211 -2.09 3.08 17.96
N CYS A 212 -1.31 2.51 18.88
CA CYS A 212 -1.15 3.04 20.25
C CYS A 212 -0.45 4.41 20.28
N ASP A 213 0.36 4.72 19.26
CA ASP A 213 1.23 5.90 19.23
C ASP A 213 0.69 7.02 18.30
N LEU A 214 -0.55 6.86 17.78
CA LEU A 214 -1.23 7.77 16.86
C LEU A 214 -2.27 8.67 17.52
#